data_AF-A0A3M1KQ25-F1
#
_entry.id   AF-A0A3M1KQ25-F1
#
_cell.length_a   1.000
_cell.length_b   1.000
_cell.length_c   1.000
_cell.angle_alpha   90.00
_cell.angle_beta   90.00
_cell.angle_gamma   90.00
#
_symmetry.space_group_name_H-M   'P 1'
#
loop_
_entity.id
_entity.type
_entity.pdbx_description
1 polymer ?
#
loop_
_entity_poly.entity_id
_entity_poly.type
_entity_poly.pdbx_seq_one_letter_code
_entity_poly.pdbx_strand_id
1 'polypeptide(L)'
;MSQKHLNTARASLQQSLSWYSSFRRHGQYTPNQAVIAAVAPELSKIQAALAKLEQKVIRIAAFGLVSRGKSAVINALVGQEVFKTGAIHGVTQYPQSVRWQPAGKKKTKSIIEYIDTPGLDEIAGESRAEMARQVAAQSDLILFVVAGDINRTEYNALSQLRKARKPIILVFNKIDLYPQVQRAEIYQKLRKFGAGRLDLLPQILSPAEIVMVSAAPQAILVETQNESGETVSEWHKPEPFIQPLRDKIIQILRREGKSLLAINSLLQAREAEINIAQKTINLREKEAEKLIWQYAKYKAMIVALNPFALLDVVAEIIADLWLIRKLSKLYGLPLT
;
A
#
# COMPACT_ATOMS: atom_id res chain seq x y z
N MET A 1 -8.88 -20.37 13.18
CA MET A 1 -7.71 -19.49 13.41
C MET A 1 -7.88 -18.06 12.87
N SER A 2 -8.32 -17.87 11.62
CA SER A 2 -8.35 -16.53 10.97
C SER A 2 -9.19 -15.44 11.68
N GLN A 3 -10.29 -15.79 12.37
CA GLN A 3 -11.09 -14.82 13.12
C GLN A 3 -10.36 -14.29 14.38
N LYS A 4 -9.54 -15.12 15.03
CA LYS A 4 -8.77 -14.72 16.22
C LYS A 4 -7.78 -13.63 15.85
N HIS A 5 -7.02 -13.81 14.76
CA HIS A 5 -6.06 -12.82 14.27
C HIS A 5 -6.72 -11.48 13.93
N LEU A 6 -7.91 -11.50 13.32
CA LEU A 6 -8.65 -10.28 13.00
C LEU A 6 -9.09 -9.54 14.26
N ASN A 7 -9.61 -10.25 15.27
CA ASN A 7 -10.01 -9.65 16.55
C ASN A 7 -8.79 -9.10 17.32
N THR A 8 -7.68 -9.84 17.36
CA THR A 8 -6.43 -9.38 17.98
C THR A 8 -5.90 -8.13 17.29
N ALA A 9 -5.87 -8.12 15.95
CA ALA A 9 -5.44 -6.96 15.19
C ALA A 9 -6.32 -5.73 15.47
N ARG A 10 -7.65 -5.91 15.52
CA ARG A 10 -8.59 -4.85 15.89
C ARG A 10 -8.28 -4.29 17.27
N ALA A 11 -8.11 -5.16 18.27
CA ALA A 11 -7.81 -4.75 19.64
C ALA A 11 -6.49 -3.99 19.72
N SER A 12 -5.43 -4.45 19.05
CA SER A 12 -4.14 -3.76 19.00
C SER A 12 -4.25 -2.37 18.35
N LEU A 13 -4.98 -2.24 17.24
CA LEU A 13 -5.20 -0.94 16.59
C LEU A 13 -6.02 0.01 17.46
N GLN A 14 -7.06 -0.49 18.12
CA GLN A 14 -7.86 0.29 19.07
C GLN A 14 -7.01 0.75 20.27
N GLN A 15 -6.19 -0.13 20.82
CA GLN A 15 -5.27 0.19 21.90
C GLN A 15 -4.27 1.26 21.48
N SER A 16 -3.64 1.11 20.31
CA SER A 16 -2.72 2.12 19.76
C SER A 16 -3.39 3.47 19.57
N LEU A 17 -4.57 3.49 18.93
CA LEU A 17 -5.31 4.73 18.73
C LEU A 17 -5.72 5.36 20.08
N SER A 18 -6.12 4.54 21.06
CA SER A 18 -6.42 5.02 22.41
C SER A 18 -5.17 5.59 23.10
N TRP A 19 -4.01 4.96 22.96
CA TRP A 19 -2.74 5.43 23.51
C TRP A 19 -2.34 6.79 22.94
N TYR A 20 -2.35 6.94 21.61
CA TYR A 20 -1.92 8.19 20.98
C TYR A 20 -2.99 9.29 20.99
N SER A 21 -4.28 8.96 21.06
CA SER A 21 -5.34 9.96 21.31
C SER A 21 -5.37 10.39 22.78
N SER A 22 -5.10 9.47 23.70
CA SER A 22 -4.92 9.75 25.14
C SER A 22 -3.55 10.32 25.47
N PHE A 23 -2.61 10.43 24.53
CA PHE A 23 -1.46 11.33 24.64
C PHE A 23 -1.92 12.78 24.89
N ARG A 24 -3.18 13.13 24.55
CA ARG A 24 -3.82 14.38 25.00
C ARG A 24 -4.21 14.41 26.50
N ARG A 25 -4.24 13.26 27.18
CA ARG A 25 -4.79 13.07 28.54
C ARG A 25 -3.81 12.47 29.55
N HIS A 26 -2.84 11.65 29.15
CA HIS A 26 -1.93 10.95 30.06
C HIS A 26 -0.61 11.70 30.23
N GLY A 27 -0.50 12.39 31.37
CA GLY A 27 0.76 12.78 31.99
C GLY A 27 1.12 14.27 31.83
N GLN A 28 0.63 15.11 32.75
CA GLN A 28 1.12 16.45 33.18
C GLN A 28 1.70 17.46 32.15
N TYR A 29 1.56 17.19 30.86
CA TYR A 29 2.08 17.98 29.74
C TYR A 29 0.97 18.09 28.70
N THR A 30 0.48 19.30 28.46
CA THR A 30 -0.32 19.60 27.27
C THR A 30 0.58 19.39 26.06
N PRO A 31 0.29 18.43 25.16
CA PRO A 31 1.15 18.20 24.01
C PRO A 31 1.28 19.50 23.21
N ASN A 32 2.51 19.88 22.87
CA ASN A 32 2.75 21.05 22.01
C ASN A 32 1.87 20.90 20.75
N GLN A 33 1.14 21.97 20.39
CA GLN A 33 0.30 21.99 19.19
C GLN A 33 1.09 21.54 17.94
N ALA A 34 2.38 21.83 17.88
CA ALA A 34 3.27 21.37 16.81
C ALA A 34 3.38 19.84 16.74
N VAL A 35 3.49 19.15 17.88
CA VAL A 35 3.55 17.68 17.95
C VAL A 35 2.21 17.08 17.54
N ILE A 36 1.09 17.64 18.03
CA ILE A 36 -0.26 17.18 17.67
C ILE A 36 -0.46 17.28 16.15
N ALA A 37 -0.11 18.43 15.56
CA ALA A 37 -0.25 18.66 14.12
C ALA A 37 0.65 17.73 13.30
N ALA A 38 1.90 17.51 13.72
CA ALA A 38 2.85 16.67 13.00
C ALA A 38 2.46 15.18 12.99
N VAL A 39 1.80 14.72 14.06
CA VAL A 39 1.39 13.32 14.27
C VAL A 39 -0.01 13.02 13.70
N ALA A 40 -0.87 14.03 13.53
CA ALA A 40 -2.23 13.84 13.02
C ALA A 40 -2.34 13.03 11.71
N PRO A 41 -1.46 13.22 10.70
CA PRO A 41 -1.49 12.39 9.49
C PRO A 41 -1.16 10.91 9.71
N GLU A 42 -0.38 10.57 10.73
CA GLU A 42 -0.08 9.17 11.04
C GLU A 42 -1.22 8.53 11.85
N LEU A 43 -1.85 9.30 12.74
CA LEU A 43 -3.06 8.87 13.46
C LEU A 43 -4.20 8.53 12.51
N SER A 44 -4.39 9.34 11.46
CA SER A 44 -5.40 9.07 10.45
C SER A 44 -5.11 7.79 9.66
N LYS A 45 -3.84 7.42 9.45
CA LYS A 45 -3.45 6.12 8.86
C LYS A 45 -3.85 4.96 9.77
N ILE A 46 -3.61 5.05 11.08
CA ILE A 46 -4.03 4.02 12.05
C ILE A 46 -5.56 3.88 12.06
N GLN A 47 -6.28 5.01 12.05
CA GLN A 47 -7.74 5.02 11.99
C GLN A 47 -8.26 4.41 10.68
N ALA A 48 -7.64 4.73 9.55
CA ALA A 48 -7.98 4.14 8.26
C ALA A 48 -7.72 2.63 8.22
N ALA A 49 -6.62 2.16 8.81
CA ALA A 49 -6.31 0.74 8.94
C ALA A 49 -7.36 0.01 9.80
N LEU A 50 -7.80 0.62 10.91
CA LEU A 50 -8.86 0.07 11.75
C LEU A 50 -10.20 0.01 10.99
N ALA A 51 -10.60 1.10 10.33
CA ALA A 51 -11.84 1.16 9.56
C ALA A 51 -11.85 0.11 8.43
N LYS A 52 -10.73 -0.05 7.73
CA LYS A 52 -10.53 -1.07 6.69
C LYS A 52 -10.77 -2.49 7.25
N LEU A 53 -10.23 -2.76 8.45
CA LEU A 53 -10.37 -4.04 9.13
C LEU A 53 -11.82 -4.31 9.56
N GLU A 54 -12.50 -3.31 10.12
CA GLU A 54 -13.90 -3.42 10.56
C GLU A 54 -14.88 -3.61 9.40
N GLN A 55 -14.68 -2.84 8.32
CA GLN A 55 -15.49 -2.93 7.10
C GLN A 55 -15.13 -4.14 6.22
N LYS A 56 -14.06 -4.87 6.56
CA LYS A 56 -13.54 -6.01 5.79
C LYS A 56 -13.24 -5.63 4.33
N VAL A 57 -12.67 -4.45 4.13
CA VAL A 57 -12.31 -3.92 2.80
C VAL A 57 -10.95 -4.49 2.40
N ILE A 58 -10.91 -5.14 1.25
CA ILE A 58 -9.69 -5.73 0.68
C ILE A 58 -9.30 -4.92 -0.53
N ARG A 59 -8.11 -4.34 -0.51
CA ARG A 59 -7.57 -3.52 -1.59
C ARG A 59 -6.81 -4.39 -2.59
N ILE A 60 -7.21 -4.34 -3.85
CA ILE A 60 -6.56 -5.04 -4.94
C ILE A 60 -6.07 -4.01 -5.96
N ALA A 61 -4.76 -3.84 -6.10
CA ALA A 61 -4.20 -2.88 -7.07
C ALA A 61 -3.68 -3.59 -8.32
N ALA A 62 -4.00 -3.04 -9.49
CA ALA A 62 -3.48 -3.49 -10.77
C ALA A 62 -2.29 -2.64 -11.20
N PHE A 63 -1.16 -3.29 -11.40
CA PHE A 63 0.10 -2.71 -11.87
C PHE A 63 0.54 -3.37 -13.19
N GLY A 64 1.47 -2.73 -13.89
CA GLY A 64 1.97 -3.19 -15.18
C GLY A 64 2.29 -2.02 -16.11
N LEU A 65 3.00 -2.28 -17.20
CA LEU A 65 3.31 -1.24 -18.19
C LEU A 65 2.05 -0.66 -18.84
N VAL A 66 2.21 0.48 -19.52
CA VAL A 66 1.17 1.06 -20.37
C VAL A 66 0.71 0.05 -21.40
N SER A 67 -0.55 0.18 -21.82
CA SER A 67 -1.14 -0.66 -22.88
C SER A 67 -1.20 -2.17 -22.60
N ARG A 68 -0.94 -2.63 -21.35
CA ARG A 68 -1.16 -4.03 -20.93
C ARG A 68 -2.62 -4.35 -20.56
N GLY A 69 -3.46 -3.33 -20.41
CA GLY A 69 -4.90 -3.47 -20.17
C GLY A 69 -5.28 -3.59 -18.68
N LYS A 70 -4.59 -2.87 -17.78
CA LYS A 70 -4.89 -2.82 -16.34
C LYS A 70 -6.34 -2.42 -16.05
N SER A 71 -6.75 -1.27 -16.58
CA SER A 71 -8.11 -0.73 -16.43
C SER A 71 -9.15 -1.66 -17.04
N ALA A 72 -8.85 -2.28 -18.20
CA ALA A 72 -9.72 -3.27 -18.84
C ALA A 72 -9.91 -4.53 -17.97
N VAL A 73 -8.83 -5.05 -17.36
CA VAL A 73 -8.89 -6.17 -16.42
C VAL A 73 -9.80 -5.84 -15.24
N ILE A 74 -9.70 -4.63 -14.67
CA ILE A 74 -10.58 -4.23 -13.57
C ILE A 74 -12.03 -4.09 -14.03
N ASN A 75 -12.29 -3.42 -15.16
CA ASN A 75 -13.64 -3.30 -15.71
C ASN A 75 -14.30 -4.67 -15.93
N ALA A 76 -13.56 -5.64 -16.50
CA ALA A 76 -14.04 -7.00 -16.70
C ALA A 76 -14.29 -7.74 -15.36
N LEU A 77 -13.46 -7.53 -14.34
CA LEU A 77 -13.66 -8.10 -13.01
C LEU A 77 -14.95 -7.57 -12.36
N VAL A 78 -15.16 -6.25 -12.44
CA VAL A 78 -16.33 -5.56 -11.89
C VAL A 78 -17.60 -5.87 -12.71
N GLY A 79 -17.45 -6.08 -14.03
CA GLY A 79 -18.54 -6.33 -14.99
C GLY A 79 -19.14 -5.06 -15.59
N GLN A 80 -18.45 -3.93 -15.50
CA GLN A 80 -18.90 -2.62 -16.02
C GLN A 80 -17.69 -1.74 -16.36
N GLU A 81 -17.87 -0.78 -17.27
CA GLU A 81 -16.83 0.16 -17.69
C GLU A 81 -16.69 1.33 -16.69
N VAL A 82 -15.94 1.09 -15.61
CA VAL A 82 -15.72 2.12 -14.56
C VAL A 82 -14.55 3.02 -14.91
N PHE A 83 -13.48 2.45 -15.44
CA PHE A 83 -12.27 3.16 -15.82
C PHE A 83 -12.24 3.36 -17.33
N LYS A 84 -11.76 4.52 -17.76
CA LYS A 84 -11.56 4.81 -19.19
C LYS A 84 -10.48 3.87 -19.75
N THR A 85 -10.80 3.19 -20.84
CA THR A 85 -9.86 2.33 -21.58
C THR A 85 -9.60 2.92 -22.96
N GLY A 86 -8.35 2.94 -23.40
CA GLY A 86 -8.00 3.45 -24.73
C GLY A 86 -6.55 3.10 -25.12
N ALA A 87 -6.28 3.13 -26.43
CA ALA A 87 -4.94 2.88 -26.99
C ALA A 87 -3.99 4.08 -26.83
N ILE A 88 -4.55 5.28 -26.62
CA ILE A 88 -3.79 6.50 -26.35
C ILE A 88 -3.08 6.32 -25.00
N HIS A 89 -1.76 6.44 -25.00
CA HIS A 89 -0.92 6.27 -23.82
C HIS A 89 -1.35 7.23 -22.69
N GLY A 90 -1.24 6.83 -21.43
CA GLY A 90 -1.43 7.73 -20.29
C GLY A 90 -2.87 8.09 -19.90
N VAL A 91 -3.88 7.28 -20.24
CA VAL A 91 -5.28 7.54 -19.82
C VAL A 91 -5.39 7.63 -18.29
N THR A 92 -4.69 6.77 -17.56
CA THR A 92 -4.66 6.77 -16.09
C THR A 92 -3.44 7.54 -15.61
N GLN A 93 -3.62 8.82 -15.28
CA GLN A 93 -2.52 9.68 -14.77
C GLN A 93 -2.34 9.62 -13.25
N TYR A 94 -3.41 9.25 -12.54
CA TYR A 94 -3.44 9.12 -11.08
C TYR A 94 -4.15 7.82 -10.68
N PRO A 95 -3.80 7.20 -9.54
CA PRO A 95 -4.50 6.03 -9.04
C PRO A 95 -5.99 6.33 -8.85
N GLN A 96 -6.84 5.51 -9.45
CA GLN A 96 -8.29 5.59 -9.29
C GLN A 96 -8.79 4.32 -8.62
N SER A 97 -9.88 4.40 -7.86
CA SER A 97 -10.40 3.24 -7.14
C SER A 97 -11.90 3.07 -7.29
N VAL A 98 -12.35 1.81 -7.28
CA VAL A 98 -13.77 1.44 -7.27
C VAL A 98 -14.02 0.39 -6.22
N ARG A 99 -15.06 0.60 -5.40
CA ARG A 99 -15.54 -0.41 -4.47
C ARG A 99 -16.56 -1.30 -5.16
N TRP A 100 -16.34 -2.59 -5.05
CA TRP A 100 -17.17 -3.62 -5.63
C TRP A 100 -17.42 -4.71 -4.60
N GLN A 101 -18.66 -5.20 -4.56
CA GLN A 101 -19.03 -6.31 -3.71
C GLN A 101 -19.51 -7.47 -4.59
N PRO A 102 -18.91 -8.68 -4.47
CA PRO A 102 -19.34 -9.82 -5.28
C PRO A 102 -20.81 -10.18 -5.02
N ALA A 103 -21.66 -10.13 -6.04
CA ALA A 103 -23.04 -10.61 -6.00
C ALA A 103 -23.13 -12.14 -6.28
N GLY A 104 -24.20 -12.81 -5.83
CA GLY A 104 -24.50 -14.22 -6.15
C GLY A 104 -24.27 -15.24 -5.01
N LYS A 105 -24.36 -16.55 -5.29
CA LYS A 105 -24.29 -17.64 -4.27
C LYS A 105 -22.89 -17.88 -3.68
N LYS A 106 -21.82 -17.43 -4.38
CA LYS A 106 -20.41 -17.56 -3.98
C LYS A 106 -19.91 -16.39 -3.10
N LYS A 107 -20.77 -15.77 -2.28
CA LYS A 107 -20.50 -14.52 -1.53
C LYS A 107 -19.21 -14.59 -0.69
N THR A 108 -18.44 -13.51 -0.73
CA THR A 108 -17.57 -13.13 0.39
C THR A 108 -18.29 -12.01 1.15
N LYS A 109 -18.17 -11.95 2.48
CA LYS A 109 -18.69 -10.82 3.27
C LYS A 109 -17.77 -9.59 3.23
N SER A 110 -16.82 -9.57 2.29
CA SER A 110 -15.77 -8.55 2.18
C SER A 110 -16.09 -7.63 1.01
N ILE A 111 -15.81 -6.35 1.18
CA ILE A 111 -15.83 -5.36 0.09
C ILE A 111 -14.48 -5.42 -0.59
N ILE A 112 -14.45 -5.42 -1.93
CA ILE A 112 -13.21 -5.36 -2.69
C ILE A 112 -13.07 -3.93 -3.23
N GLU A 113 -11.95 -3.29 -2.96
CA GLU A 113 -11.60 -1.99 -3.53
C GLU A 113 -10.52 -2.23 -4.59
N TYR A 114 -10.91 -2.16 -5.87
CA TYR A 114 -9.97 -2.26 -6.98
C TYR A 114 -9.32 -0.91 -7.22
N ILE A 115 -8.01 -0.89 -7.40
CA ILE A 115 -7.22 0.33 -7.65
C ILE A 115 -6.53 0.17 -9.02
N ASP A 116 -6.87 1.04 -9.96
CA ASP A 116 -6.17 1.17 -11.24
C ASP A 116 -5.00 2.13 -11.08
N THR A 117 -3.79 1.73 -11.47
CA THR A 117 -2.60 2.57 -11.37
C THR A 117 -2.14 3.04 -12.75
N PRO A 118 -1.44 4.19 -12.84
CA PRO A 118 -0.70 4.56 -14.04
C PRO A 118 0.26 3.46 -14.51
N GLY A 119 0.66 3.51 -15.79
CA GLY A 119 1.65 2.58 -16.33
C GLY A 119 3.01 2.75 -15.65
N LEU A 120 3.69 1.65 -15.33
CA LEU A 120 4.96 1.70 -14.58
C LEU A 120 6.11 2.38 -15.34
N ASP A 121 6.04 2.42 -16.67
CA ASP A 121 6.95 3.13 -17.57
C ASP A 121 6.64 4.63 -17.70
N GLU A 122 5.45 5.08 -17.32
CA GLU A 122 5.10 6.51 -17.22
C GLU A 122 5.57 7.14 -15.90
N ILE A 123 6.13 6.32 -15.01
CA ILE A 123 6.67 6.70 -13.71
C ILE A 123 8.09 7.28 -13.87
N ALA A 124 8.23 8.26 -14.77
CA ALA A 124 9.42 9.09 -14.79
C ALA A 124 9.37 10.06 -13.61
N GLY A 125 10.37 10.01 -12.73
CA GLY A 125 10.53 10.91 -11.59
C GLY A 125 10.19 10.28 -10.23
N GLU A 126 10.81 10.84 -9.19
CA GLU A 126 10.75 10.32 -7.81
C GLU A 126 9.33 10.30 -7.22
N SER A 127 8.53 11.34 -7.52
CA SER A 127 7.16 11.49 -7.04
C SER A 127 6.22 10.37 -7.51
N ARG A 128 6.28 9.98 -8.79
CA ARG A 128 5.46 8.89 -9.31
C ARG A 128 5.92 7.54 -8.77
N ALA A 129 7.23 7.34 -8.61
CA ALA A 129 7.75 6.07 -8.08
C ALA A 129 7.33 5.87 -6.62
N GLU A 130 7.31 6.96 -5.85
CA GLU A 130 6.78 6.99 -4.51
C GLU A 130 5.29 6.67 -4.47
N MET A 131 4.50 7.23 -5.39
CA MET A 131 3.08 6.92 -5.52
C MET A 131 2.82 5.42 -5.75
N ALA A 132 3.58 4.78 -6.66
CA ALA A 132 3.44 3.33 -6.89
C ALA A 132 3.80 2.50 -5.65
N ARG A 133 4.86 2.89 -4.92
CA ARG A 133 5.24 2.26 -3.65
C ARG A 133 4.14 2.41 -2.60
N GLN A 134 3.54 3.58 -2.48
CA GLN A 134 2.44 3.84 -1.54
C GLN A 134 1.21 2.99 -1.87
N VAL A 135 0.80 2.92 -3.14
CA VAL A 135 -0.32 2.07 -3.55
C VAL A 135 -0.01 0.59 -3.26
N ALA A 136 1.21 0.13 -3.55
CA ALA A 136 1.61 -1.25 -3.27
C ALA A 136 1.60 -1.57 -1.76
N ALA A 137 2.07 -0.64 -0.92
CA ALA A 137 2.05 -0.79 0.54
C ALA A 137 0.62 -0.83 1.10
N GLN A 138 -0.30 -0.07 0.49
CA GLN A 138 -1.70 0.00 0.89
C GLN A 138 -2.56 -1.18 0.42
N SER A 139 -2.09 -1.90 -0.61
CA SER A 139 -2.78 -3.02 -1.23
C SER A 139 -2.63 -4.31 -0.43
N ASP A 140 -3.68 -5.14 -0.46
CA ASP A 140 -3.67 -6.47 0.13
C ASP A 140 -3.30 -7.57 -0.86
N LEU A 141 -3.55 -7.31 -2.14
CA LEU A 141 -3.24 -8.18 -3.27
C LEU A 141 -2.85 -7.31 -4.46
N ILE A 142 -1.82 -7.74 -5.18
CA ILE A 142 -1.35 -7.06 -6.39
C ILE A 142 -1.72 -7.92 -7.60
N LEU A 143 -2.30 -7.31 -8.62
CA LEU A 143 -2.42 -7.88 -9.96
C LEU A 143 -1.32 -7.27 -10.82
N PHE A 144 -0.38 -8.07 -11.29
CA PHE A 144 0.65 -7.60 -12.23
C PHE A 144 0.24 -8.01 -13.64
N VAL A 145 -0.19 -7.05 -14.46
CA VAL A 145 -0.77 -7.29 -15.78
C VAL A 145 0.29 -7.19 -16.86
N VAL A 146 0.45 -8.27 -17.62
CA VAL A 146 1.33 -8.37 -18.79
C VAL A 146 0.51 -8.76 -20.01
N ALA A 147 1.04 -8.51 -21.21
CA ALA A 147 0.40 -8.85 -22.47
C ALA A 147 1.45 -9.42 -23.42
N GLY A 148 2.03 -10.56 -23.03
CA GLY A 148 3.11 -11.24 -23.73
C GLY A 148 4.17 -11.76 -22.77
N ASP A 149 5.37 -12.01 -23.32
CA ASP A 149 6.56 -12.34 -22.54
C ASP A 149 6.99 -11.15 -21.66
N ILE A 150 7.65 -11.44 -20.53
CA ILE A 150 8.12 -10.40 -19.61
C ILE A 150 9.41 -9.79 -20.14
N ASN A 151 9.41 -8.47 -20.33
CA ASN A 151 10.64 -7.74 -20.65
C ASN A 151 11.42 -7.33 -19.38
N ARG A 152 12.63 -6.78 -19.56
CA ARG A 152 13.51 -6.36 -18.45
C ARG A 152 12.87 -5.28 -17.56
N THR A 153 12.10 -4.37 -18.15
CA THR A 153 11.42 -3.29 -17.40
C THR A 153 10.31 -3.85 -16.52
N GLU A 154 9.48 -4.74 -17.06
CA GLU A 154 8.43 -5.47 -16.33
C GLU A 154 9.04 -6.33 -15.21
N TYR A 155 10.17 -6.98 -15.47
CA TYR A 155 10.90 -7.74 -14.47
C TYR A 155 11.37 -6.86 -13.30
N ASN A 156 12.02 -5.73 -13.60
CA ASN A 156 12.50 -4.80 -12.58
C ASN A 156 11.34 -4.24 -11.75
N ALA A 157 10.24 -3.87 -12.40
CA ALA A 157 9.01 -3.42 -11.78
C ALA A 157 8.43 -4.48 -10.82
N LEU A 158 8.29 -5.72 -11.29
CA LEU A 158 7.79 -6.84 -10.48
C LEU A 158 8.69 -7.11 -9.27
N SER A 159 10.02 -7.06 -9.46
CA SER A 159 11.01 -7.21 -8.39
C SER A 159 10.90 -6.12 -7.34
N GLN A 160 10.66 -4.87 -7.74
CA GLN A 160 10.42 -3.77 -6.80
C GLN A 160 9.11 -3.96 -6.03
N LEU A 161 8.01 -4.32 -6.70
CA LEU A 161 6.72 -4.57 -6.05
C LEU A 161 6.79 -5.74 -5.06
N ARG A 162 7.63 -6.74 -5.33
CA ARG A 162 7.87 -7.86 -4.41
C ARG A 162 8.47 -7.44 -3.06
N LYS A 163 9.21 -6.32 -3.01
CA LYS A 163 9.73 -5.78 -1.74
C LYS A 163 8.60 -5.40 -0.77
N ALA A 164 7.40 -5.12 -1.26
CA ALA A 164 6.22 -4.86 -0.44
C ALA A 164 5.68 -6.13 0.26
N ARG A 165 6.20 -7.32 -0.06
CA ARG A 165 5.83 -8.63 0.50
C ARG A 165 4.32 -8.90 0.45
N LYS A 166 3.65 -8.39 -0.58
CA LYS A 166 2.23 -8.65 -0.84
C LYS A 166 2.07 -9.87 -1.74
N PRO A 167 0.97 -10.64 -1.61
CA PRO A 167 0.59 -11.61 -2.62
C PRO A 167 0.48 -10.95 -4.00
N ILE A 168 1.01 -11.60 -5.04
CA ILE A 168 0.98 -11.09 -6.42
C ILE A 168 0.38 -12.18 -7.32
N ILE A 169 -0.62 -11.81 -8.12
CA ILE A 169 -1.10 -12.62 -9.24
C ILE A 169 -0.54 -12.03 -10.53
N LEU A 170 0.17 -12.85 -11.30
CA LEU A 170 0.60 -12.46 -12.64
C LEU A 170 -0.55 -12.71 -13.61
N VAL A 171 -1.07 -11.64 -14.21
CA VAL A 171 -2.20 -11.68 -15.14
C VAL A 171 -1.66 -11.56 -16.55
N PHE A 172 -1.62 -12.67 -17.28
CA PHE A 172 -1.34 -12.66 -18.72
C PHE A 172 -2.63 -12.30 -19.46
N ASN A 173 -2.75 -11.03 -19.81
CA ASN A 173 -3.88 -10.45 -20.52
C ASN A 173 -3.68 -10.48 -22.05
N LYS A 174 -4.75 -10.21 -22.79
CA LYS A 174 -4.81 -10.18 -24.25
C LYS A 174 -4.46 -11.52 -24.90
N ILE A 175 -4.82 -12.63 -24.25
CA ILE A 175 -4.52 -13.96 -24.79
C ILE A 175 -5.20 -14.19 -26.15
N ASP A 176 -6.32 -13.52 -26.41
CA ASP A 176 -7.05 -13.53 -27.68
C ASP A 176 -6.17 -13.19 -28.88
N LEU A 177 -5.14 -12.36 -28.71
CA LEU A 177 -4.21 -11.94 -29.77
C LEU A 177 -3.19 -13.01 -30.17
N TYR A 178 -3.09 -14.11 -29.43
CA TYR A 178 -2.09 -15.16 -29.67
C TYR A 178 -2.76 -16.45 -30.15
N PRO A 179 -2.17 -17.22 -31.06
CA PRO A 179 -2.59 -18.60 -31.32
C PRO A 179 -2.38 -19.50 -30.09
N GLN A 180 -3.12 -20.60 -29.98
CA GLN A 180 -3.07 -21.50 -28.81
C GLN A 180 -1.65 -22.01 -28.49
N VAL A 181 -0.88 -22.37 -29.51
CA VAL A 181 0.52 -22.84 -29.35
C VAL A 181 1.39 -21.74 -28.73
N GLN A 182 1.32 -20.52 -29.25
CA GLN A 182 2.08 -19.38 -28.73
C GLN A 182 1.63 -18.99 -27.32
N ARG A 183 0.33 -19.04 -27.00
CA ARG A 183 -0.18 -18.83 -25.63
C ARG A 183 0.48 -19.79 -24.65
N ALA A 184 0.55 -21.08 -25.01
CA ALA A 184 1.14 -22.12 -24.18
C ALA A 184 2.64 -21.89 -23.99
N GLU A 185 3.38 -21.53 -25.04
CA GLU A 185 4.80 -21.20 -24.95
C GLU A 185 5.08 -20.02 -24.03
N ILE A 186 4.35 -18.91 -24.20
CA ILE A 186 4.48 -17.72 -23.34
C ILE A 186 4.15 -18.11 -21.90
N TYR A 187 3.05 -18.82 -21.66
CA TYR A 187 2.69 -19.29 -20.32
C TYR A 187 3.80 -20.14 -19.68
N GLN A 188 4.45 -21.04 -20.43
CA GLN A 188 5.56 -21.84 -19.93
C GLN A 188 6.80 -20.99 -19.63
N LYS A 189 7.10 -19.97 -20.45
CA LYS A 189 8.17 -19.02 -20.15
C LYS A 189 7.88 -18.26 -18.86
N LEU A 190 6.67 -17.69 -18.72
CA LEU A 190 6.25 -16.98 -17.51
C LEU A 190 6.32 -17.89 -16.26
N ARG A 191 5.96 -19.17 -16.39
CA ARG A 191 6.13 -20.17 -15.32
C ARG A 191 7.58 -20.39 -14.94
N LYS A 192 8.48 -20.55 -15.92
CA LYS A 192 9.92 -20.70 -15.68
C LYS A 192 10.51 -19.45 -15.03
N PHE A 193 10.06 -18.26 -15.44
CA PHE A 193 10.44 -17.00 -14.80
C PHE A 193 9.95 -16.91 -13.34
N GLY A 194 8.71 -17.34 -13.06
CA GLY A 194 8.15 -17.38 -11.70
C GLY A 194 8.81 -18.41 -10.78
N ALA A 195 9.25 -19.54 -11.35
CA ALA A 195 9.86 -20.67 -10.63
C ALA A 195 11.37 -20.48 -10.33
N GLY A 196 11.98 -19.38 -10.79
CA GLY A 196 13.36 -19.02 -10.48
C GLY A 196 14.39 -19.59 -11.47
N ARG A 197 15.16 -18.69 -12.07
CA ARG A 197 16.50 -18.99 -12.58
C ARG A 197 17.47 -18.09 -11.81
N LEU A 198 18.48 -18.71 -11.17
CA LEU A 198 19.62 -18.16 -10.43
C LEU A 198 19.34 -17.56 -9.03
N ASP A 199 19.64 -18.35 -8.00
CA ASP A 199 20.44 -18.04 -6.79
C ASP A 199 20.15 -16.80 -5.91
N LEU A 200 19.16 -15.96 -6.20
CA LEU A 200 18.96 -14.70 -5.45
C LEU A 200 17.54 -14.42 -4.96
N LEU A 201 16.56 -15.28 -5.28
CA LEU A 201 15.16 -15.02 -4.91
C LEU A 201 14.47 -16.32 -4.43
N PRO A 202 13.95 -16.38 -3.19
CA PRO A 202 13.09 -17.49 -2.79
C PRO A 202 11.80 -17.45 -3.63
N GLN A 203 11.51 -18.57 -4.32
CA GLN A 203 10.32 -18.88 -5.14
C GLN A 203 9.35 -17.69 -5.32
N ILE A 204 9.56 -16.90 -6.37
CA ILE A 204 8.88 -15.62 -6.53
C ILE A 204 7.40 -15.82 -6.85
N LEU A 205 7.04 -16.75 -7.73
CA LEU A 205 5.65 -17.07 -8.01
C LEU A 205 5.49 -18.59 -8.10
N SER A 206 4.53 -19.15 -7.35
CA SER A 206 4.09 -20.51 -7.62
C SER A 206 3.42 -20.53 -9.01
N PRO A 207 3.55 -21.62 -9.79
CA PRO A 207 2.82 -21.78 -11.05
C PRO A 207 1.31 -21.52 -10.94
N ALA A 208 0.74 -21.68 -9.75
CA ALA A 208 -0.66 -21.42 -9.44
C ALA A 208 -1.03 -19.93 -9.39
N GLU A 209 -0.08 -19.00 -9.51
CA GLU A 209 -0.28 -17.55 -9.43
C GLU A 209 -0.28 -16.86 -10.81
N ILE A 210 -0.12 -17.61 -11.90
CA ILE A 210 -0.20 -17.09 -13.27
C ILE A 210 -1.56 -17.40 -13.85
N VAL A 211 -2.29 -16.36 -14.26
CA VAL A 211 -3.64 -16.48 -14.79
C VAL A 211 -3.72 -15.86 -16.18
N MET A 212 -4.26 -16.62 -17.13
CA MET A 212 -4.54 -16.17 -18.50
C MET A 212 -5.93 -15.56 -18.60
N VAL A 213 -6.03 -14.37 -19.20
CA VAL A 213 -7.30 -13.65 -19.37
C VAL A 213 -7.35 -12.91 -20.71
N SER A 214 -8.57 -12.63 -21.17
CA SER A 214 -8.83 -11.62 -22.20
C SER A 214 -9.87 -10.65 -21.65
N ALA A 215 -9.41 -9.49 -21.18
CA ALA A 215 -10.29 -8.55 -20.48
C ALA A 215 -11.15 -7.67 -21.39
N ALA A 216 -10.65 -7.37 -22.59
CA ALA A 216 -11.34 -6.56 -23.59
C ALA A 216 -10.92 -7.06 -24.98
N PRO A 217 -11.44 -8.22 -25.43
CA PRO A 217 -11.14 -8.76 -26.74
C PRO A 217 -11.58 -7.79 -27.84
N GLN A 218 -10.81 -7.76 -28.93
CA GLN A 218 -11.13 -6.93 -30.09
C GLN A 218 -12.33 -7.50 -30.86
N ALA A 219 -13.11 -6.62 -31.50
CA ALA A 219 -14.16 -7.05 -32.40
C ALA A 219 -13.54 -7.78 -33.60
N ILE A 220 -14.13 -8.90 -33.98
CA ILE A 220 -13.72 -9.71 -35.13
C ILE A 220 -14.84 -9.70 -36.16
N LEU A 221 -14.46 -9.70 -37.44
CA LEU A 221 -15.41 -9.88 -38.53
C LEU A 221 -15.75 -11.37 -38.63
N VAL A 222 -17.02 -11.70 -38.46
CA VAL A 222 -17.53 -13.07 -38.59
C VAL A 222 -18.34 -13.13 -39.86
N GLU A 223 -17.90 -13.97 -40.80
CA GLU A 223 -18.66 -14.28 -42.00
C GLU A 223 -19.51 -15.52 -41.74
N THR A 224 -20.83 -15.35 -41.79
CA THR A 224 -21.78 -16.45 -41.66
C THR A 224 -22.46 -16.67 -43.01
N GLN A 225 -22.44 -17.89 -43.50
CA GLN A 225 -23.28 -18.27 -44.64
C GLN A 225 -24.67 -18.59 -44.13
N ASN A 226 -25.68 -17.92 -44.68
CA ASN A 226 -27.07 -18.27 -44.44
C ASN A 226 -27.45 -19.57 -45.18
N GLU A 227 -28.62 -20.13 -44.88
CA GLU A 227 -29.12 -21.37 -45.51
C GLU A 227 -29.27 -21.25 -47.04
N SER A 228 -29.31 -20.02 -47.58
CA SER A 228 -29.35 -19.72 -49.02
C SER A 228 -27.96 -19.56 -49.68
N GLY A 229 -26.86 -19.71 -48.94
CA GLY A 229 -25.49 -19.62 -49.45
C GLY A 229 -24.96 -18.19 -49.62
N GLU A 230 -25.67 -17.18 -49.14
CA GLU A 230 -25.23 -15.79 -49.12
C GLU A 230 -24.35 -15.55 -47.87
N THR A 231 -23.19 -14.93 -48.09
CA THR A 231 -22.23 -14.60 -47.03
C THR A 231 -22.59 -13.26 -46.39
N VAL A 232 -22.94 -13.28 -45.11
CA VAL A 232 -23.17 -12.07 -44.30
C VAL A 232 -21.97 -11.84 -43.39
N SER A 233 -21.31 -10.69 -43.54
CA SER A 233 -20.18 -10.29 -42.69
C SER A 233 -20.67 -9.37 -41.56
N GLU A 234 -20.54 -9.78 -40.30
CA GLU A 234 -20.95 -9.01 -39.13
C GLU A 234 -19.77 -8.83 -38.14
N TRP A 235 -19.66 -7.63 -37.56
CA TRP A 235 -18.68 -7.37 -36.50
C TRP A 235 -19.20 -7.92 -35.17
N HIS A 236 -18.60 -9.01 -34.72
CA HIS A 236 -18.92 -9.62 -33.43
C HIS A 236 -17.82 -9.29 -32.41
N LYS A 237 -18.20 -8.75 -31.25
CA LYS A 237 -17.28 -8.51 -30.13
C LYS A 237 -17.35 -9.68 -29.15
N PRO A 238 -16.29 -10.50 -29.01
CA PRO A 238 -16.31 -11.62 -28.06
C PRO A 238 -16.51 -11.15 -26.62
N GLU A 239 -17.08 -12.02 -25.79
CA GLU A 239 -17.22 -11.76 -24.35
C GLU A 239 -15.86 -11.84 -23.63
N PRO A 240 -15.62 -11.00 -22.61
CA PRO A 240 -14.40 -11.06 -21.81
C PRO A 240 -14.18 -12.41 -21.11
N PHE A 241 -13.00 -12.98 -21.31
CA PHE A 241 -12.55 -14.18 -20.61
C PHE A 241 -11.81 -13.80 -19.32
N ILE A 242 -12.56 -13.55 -18.23
CA ILE A 242 -12.03 -13.08 -16.94
C ILE A 242 -12.23 -14.06 -15.76
N GLN A 243 -13.05 -15.11 -15.96
CA GLN A 243 -13.44 -16.02 -14.88
C GLN A 243 -12.27 -16.69 -14.15
N PRO A 244 -11.18 -17.13 -14.81
CA PRO A 244 -10.04 -17.72 -14.10
C PRO A 244 -9.43 -16.78 -13.06
N LEU A 245 -9.36 -15.48 -13.36
CA LEU A 245 -8.83 -14.48 -12.44
C LEU A 245 -9.79 -14.22 -11.29
N ARG A 246 -11.10 -14.10 -11.60
CA ARG A 246 -12.15 -13.94 -10.59
C ARG A 246 -12.15 -15.09 -9.60
N ASP A 247 -12.13 -16.33 -10.09
CA ASP A 247 -12.10 -17.53 -9.25
C ASP A 247 -10.83 -17.60 -8.40
N LYS A 248 -9.67 -17.25 -8.98
CA LYS A 248 -8.40 -17.20 -8.24
C LYS A 248 -8.42 -16.18 -7.11
N ILE A 249 -8.91 -14.96 -7.37
CA ILE A 249 -9.09 -13.93 -6.35
C ILE A 249 -10.00 -14.47 -5.24
N ILE A 250 -11.19 -14.97 -5.59
CA ILE A 250 -12.14 -15.51 -4.61
C ILE A 250 -11.52 -16.64 -3.77
N GLN A 251 -10.73 -17.53 -4.40
CA GLN A 251 -10.02 -18.60 -3.72
C GLN A 251 -9.05 -18.06 -2.66
N ILE A 252 -8.21 -17.07 -3.02
CA ILE A 252 -7.27 -16.42 -2.09
C ILE A 252 -8.03 -15.74 -0.95
N LEU A 253 -9.09 -14.98 -1.27
CA LEU A 253 -9.86 -14.25 -0.27
C LEU A 253 -10.57 -15.19 0.72
N ARG A 254 -11.04 -16.35 0.27
CA ARG A 254 -11.65 -17.36 1.14
C ARG A 254 -10.64 -18.05 2.05
N ARG A 255 -9.46 -18.40 1.51
CA ARG A 255 -8.43 -19.12 2.27
C ARG A 255 -7.74 -18.20 3.29
N GLU A 256 -7.39 -16.99 2.87
CA GLU A 256 -6.42 -16.15 3.58
C GLU A 256 -6.90 -14.70 3.78
N GLY A 257 -8.02 -14.28 3.18
CA GLY A 257 -8.41 -12.86 3.10
C GLY A 257 -8.49 -12.12 4.44
N LYS A 258 -9.01 -12.75 5.49
CA LYS A 258 -9.05 -12.14 6.84
C LYS A 258 -7.65 -12.02 7.47
N SER A 259 -6.78 -13.00 7.24
CA SER A 259 -5.40 -12.97 7.74
C SER A 259 -4.56 -11.94 6.98
N LEU A 260 -4.72 -11.86 5.66
CA LEU A 260 -4.10 -10.83 4.81
C LEU A 260 -4.51 -9.43 5.28
N LEU A 261 -5.82 -9.22 5.46
CA LEU A 261 -6.36 -7.96 5.95
C LEU A 261 -5.80 -7.58 7.33
N ALA A 262 -5.76 -8.53 8.27
CA ALA A 262 -5.25 -8.29 9.62
C ALA A 262 -3.75 -7.93 9.61
N ILE A 263 -2.93 -8.72 8.93
CA ILE A 263 -1.47 -8.50 8.85
C ILE A 263 -1.16 -7.16 8.19
N ASN A 264 -1.81 -6.84 7.07
CA ASN A 264 -1.55 -5.57 6.38
C ASN A 264 -1.98 -4.36 7.20
N SER A 265 -3.13 -4.43 7.88
CA SER A 265 -3.60 -3.35 8.74
C SER A 265 -2.66 -3.13 9.92
N LEU A 266 -2.12 -4.21 10.51
CA LEU A 266 -1.11 -4.12 11.57
C LEU A 266 0.23 -3.57 11.08
N LEU A 267 0.70 -3.98 9.90
CA LEU A 267 1.94 -3.45 9.32
C LEU A 267 1.83 -1.95 9.05
N GLN A 268 0.70 -1.50 8.49
CA GLN A 268 0.43 -0.08 8.25
C GLN A 268 0.40 0.73 9.55
N ALA A 269 -0.25 0.20 10.58
CA ALA A 269 -0.27 0.87 11.87
C ALA A 269 1.11 0.91 12.53
N ARG A 270 1.87 -0.18 12.48
CA ARG A 270 3.25 -0.21 13.00
C ARG A 270 4.14 0.84 12.34
N GLU A 271 4.04 0.98 11.02
CA GLU A 271 4.78 2.02 10.29
C GLU A 271 4.35 3.42 10.73
N ALA A 272 3.04 3.65 10.88
CA ALA A 272 2.53 4.91 11.42
C ALA A 272 3.04 5.17 12.85
N GLU A 273 3.02 4.19 13.74
CA GLU A 273 3.54 4.30 15.12
C GLU A 273 5.03 4.66 15.17
N ILE A 274 5.85 4.03 14.33
CA ILE A 274 7.28 4.36 14.20
C ILE A 274 7.44 5.82 13.75
N ASN A 275 6.67 6.25 12.76
CA ASN A 275 6.70 7.63 12.28
C ASN A 275 6.24 8.62 13.36
N ILE A 276 5.23 8.27 14.17
CA ILE A 276 4.78 9.07 15.31
C ILE A 276 5.90 9.22 16.33
N ALA A 277 6.55 8.10 16.70
CA ALA A 277 7.65 8.10 17.64
C ALA A 277 8.81 8.99 17.15
N GLN A 278 9.24 8.81 15.89
CA GLN A 278 10.34 9.59 15.31
C GLN A 278 10.00 11.09 15.25
N LYS A 279 8.80 11.45 14.78
CA LYS A 279 8.37 12.85 14.73
C LYS A 279 8.30 13.48 16.12
N THR A 280 7.84 12.73 17.11
CA THR A 280 7.75 13.19 18.50
C THR A 280 9.14 13.42 19.10
N ILE A 281 10.07 12.48 18.90
CA ILE A 281 11.46 12.61 19.35
C ILE A 281 12.13 13.81 18.70
N ASN A 282 12.06 13.94 17.37
CA ASN A 282 12.69 15.04 16.64
C ASN A 282 12.17 16.43 17.07
N LEU A 283 10.88 16.54 17.40
CA LEU A 283 10.31 17.80 17.90
C LEU A 283 10.74 18.09 19.33
N ARG A 284 10.78 17.07 20.20
CA ARG A 284 11.27 17.21 21.57
C ARG A 284 12.76 17.54 21.62
N GLU A 285 13.56 17.00 20.71
CA GLU A 285 14.99 17.32 20.58
C GLU A 285 15.19 18.80 20.27
N LYS A 286 14.44 19.35 19.30
CA LYS A 286 14.45 20.79 19.00
C LYS A 286 14.00 21.68 20.17
N GLU A 287 13.04 21.21 20.97
CA GLU A 287 12.63 21.90 22.20
C GLU A 287 13.71 21.84 23.27
N ALA A 288 14.37 20.68 23.43
CA ALA A 288 15.46 20.48 24.37
C ALA A 288 16.67 21.36 24.02
N GLU A 289 17.08 21.42 22.75
CA GLU A 289 18.17 22.29 22.29
C GLU A 289 17.90 23.75 22.62
N LYS A 290 16.69 24.25 22.36
CA LYS A 290 16.29 25.63 22.71
C LYS A 290 16.40 25.89 24.21
N LEU A 291 15.96 24.93 25.03
CA LEU A 291 15.97 25.04 26.48
C LEU A 291 17.42 25.02 27.01
N ILE A 292 18.27 24.14 26.49
CA ILE A 292 19.71 24.09 26.79
C ILE A 292 20.38 25.41 26.43
N TRP A 293 20.14 25.95 25.22
CA TRP A 293 20.73 27.21 24.78
C TRP A 293 20.27 28.40 25.64
N GLN A 294 19.00 28.42 26.04
CA GLN A 294 18.47 29.45 26.93
C GLN A 294 19.16 29.41 28.30
N TYR A 295 19.32 28.22 28.88
CA TYR A 295 20.02 28.06 30.16
C TYR A 295 21.52 28.37 30.04
N ALA A 296 22.17 28.01 28.92
CA ALA A 296 23.55 28.38 28.66
C ALA A 296 23.75 29.90 28.62
N LYS A 297 22.81 30.65 28.01
CA LYS A 297 22.81 32.14 28.04
C LYS A 297 22.68 32.69 29.46
N TYR A 298 21.74 32.15 30.25
CA TYR A 298 21.55 32.58 31.64
C TYR A 298 22.80 32.29 32.48
N LYS A 299 23.38 31.10 32.35
CA LYS A 299 24.61 30.71 33.03
C LYS A 299 25.77 31.65 32.68
N ALA A 300 25.94 31.99 31.39
CA ALA A 300 26.95 32.95 30.96
C ALA A 300 26.74 34.36 31.54
N MET A 301 25.48 34.82 31.68
CA MET A 301 25.19 36.11 32.31
C MET A 301 25.48 36.11 33.82
N ILE A 302 25.14 35.03 34.53
CA ILE A 302 25.39 34.91 35.98
C ILE A 302 26.89 35.00 36.26
N VAL A 303 27.69 34.21 35.53
CA VAL A 303 29.16 34.23 35.61
C VAL A 303 29.74 35.62 35.31
N ALA A 304 29.15 36.35 34.36
CA ALA A 304 29.61 37.69 34.00
C ALA A 304 29.26 38.78 35.03
N LEU A 305 28.22 38.59 35.83
CA LEU A 305 27.67 39.62 36.74
C LEU A 305 28.07 39.45 38.21
N ASN A 306 28.68 38.32 38.60
CA ASN A 306 28.91 37.99 40.00
C ASN A 306 30.38 38.16 40.45
N PRO A 307 30.69 39.16 41.32
CA PRO A 307 32.05 39.37 41.82
C PRO A 307 32.48 38.40 42.95
N PHE A 308 31.59 37.54 43.47
CA PHE A 308 31.87 36.62 44.57
C PHE A 308 31.75 35.15 44.15
N ALA A 309 32.90 34.48 44.01
CA ALA A 309 33.03 33.11 43.48
C ALA A 309 32.19 32.02 44.20
N LEU A 310 31.92 32.17 45.49
CA LEU A 310 31.19 31.16 46.30
C LEU A 310 29.67 31.14 46.05
N LEU A 311 29.05 32.30 45.76
CA LEU A 311 27.63 32.36 45.42
C LEU A 311 27.34 31.80 44.02
N ASP A 312 28.35 31.81 43.15
CA ASP A 312 28.26 31.33 41.78
C ASP A 312 28.04 29.82 41.69
N VAL A 313 28.77 29.05 42.50
CA VAL A 313 28.71 27.59 42.53
C VAL A 313 27.32 27.08 42.93
N VAL A 314 26.69 27.71 43.92
CA VAL A 314 25.36 27.33 44.39
C VAL A 314 24.30 27.63 43.33
N ALA A 315 24.38 28.80 42.69
CA ALA A 315 23.46 29.19 41.62
C ALA A 315 23.58 28.27 40.39
N GLU A 316 24.80 27.86 40.05
CA GLU A 316 25.09 26.94 38.94
C GLU A 316 24.45 25.56 39.15
N ILE A 317 24.64 24.96 40.34
CA ILE A 317 24.05 23.66 40.67
C ILE A 317 22.52 23.71 40.62
N ILE A 318 21.91 24.78 41.13
CA ILE A 318 20.45 24.94 41.10
C ILE A 318 19.95 25.06 39.66
N ALA A 319 20.64 25.82 38.82
CA ALA A 319 20.29 25.99 37.41
C ALA A 319 20.37 24.66 36.64
N ASP A 320 21.42 23.87 36.88
CA ASP A 320 21.60 22.55 36.26
C ASP A 320 20.52 21.55 36.73
N LEU A 321 20.18 21.53 38.02
CA LEU A 321 19.06 20.72 38.54
C LEU A 321 17.72 21.13 37.93
N TRP A 322 17.49 22.43 37.72
CA TRP A 322 16.28 22.93 37.04
C TRP A 322 16.23 22.53 35.57
N LEU A 323 17.36 22.63 34.86
CA LEU A 323 17.49 22.18 33.47
C LEU A 323 17.17 20.69 33.36
N ILE A 324 17.79 19.86 34.21
CA ILE A 324 17.54 18.41 34.26
C ILE A 324 16.06 18.13 34.54
N ARG A 325 15.44 18.86 35.49
CA ARG A 325 14.01 18.72 35.79
C ARG A 325 13.12 19.08 34.60
N LYS A 326 13.44 20.15 33.87
CA LYS A 326 12.69 20.58 32.68
C LYS A 326 12.88 19.62 31.51
N LEU A 327 14.09 19.13 31.26
CA LEU A 327 14.38 18.14 30.23
C LEU A 327 13.70 16.80 30.54
N SER A 328 13.80 16.31 31.77
CA SER A 328 13.13 15.08 32.17
C SER A 328 11.61 15.19 31.99
N LYS A 329 11.03 16.35 32.39
CA LYS A 329 9.62 16.63 32.13
C LYS A 329 9.27 16.67 30.64
N LEU A 330 10.14 17.23 29.80
CA LEU A 330 9.95 17.29 28.34
C LEU A 330 9.93 15.90 27.69
N TYR A 331 10.79 14.99 28.15
CA TYR A 331 10.82 13.60 27.67
C TYR A 331 9.79 12.70 28.35
N GLY A 332 9.19 13.14 29.46
CA GLY A 332 8.24 12.35 30.25
C GLY A 332 8.93 11.25 31.06
N LEU A 333 10.18 11.47 31.45
CA LEU A 333 10.95 10.54 32.27
C LEU A 333 10.64 10.78 33.75
N PRO A 334 10.49 9.72 34.57
CA PRO A 334 10.37 9.89 36.01
C PRO A 334 11.69 10.42 36.58
N LEU A 335 11.62 11.46 37.41
CA LEU A 335 12.72 11.84 38.29
C LEU A 335 12.39 11.30 39.67
N THR A 336 13.08 10.24 40.07
CA THR A 336 13.18 9.81 41.46
C THR A 336 14.16 10.68 42.22
#